data_AF-A0AAU8GZN1-F1
#
_entry.id   AF-A0AAU8GZN1-F1
#
_cell.length_a   1.000
_cell.length_b   1.000
_cell.length_c   1.000
_cell.angle_alpha   90.00
_cell.angle_beta   90.00
_cell.angle_gamma   90.00
#
_symmetry.space_group_name_H-M   'P 1'
#
loop_
_entity.id
_entity.type
_entity.pdbx_description
1 polymer ?
#
loop_
_entity_poly.entity_id
_entity_poly.type
_entity_poly.pdbx_seq_one_letter_code
_entity_poly.pdbx_strand_id
1 'polypeptide(L)' 'MLVNIEKAAYMLSLKPEQLKRALKKEKIPHIRLTGRNYLFNVEDLKKWVEKRKN' A
#
# COMPACT_ATOMS: atom_id res chain seq x y z
N MET A 1 5.06 10.70 -3.50
CA MET A 1 3.75 11.25 -3.01
C MET A 1 3.18 10.31 -1.97
N LEU A 2 2.73 10.83 -0.81
CA LEU A 2 2.13 10.03 0.26
C LEU A 2 0.60 10.04 0.17
N VAL A 3 -0.03 8.87 0.28
CA VAL A 3 -1.48 8.68 0.16
C VAL A 3 -2.02 7.70 1.20
N ASN A 4 -3.33 7.75 1.47
CA ASN A 4 -4.01 6.75 2.28
C ASN A 4 -4.24 5.45 1.48
N ILE A 5 -4.73 4.41 2.16
CA ILE A 5 -4.91 3.08 1.56
C ILE A 5 -5.93 3.06 0.40
N GLU A 6 -7.00 3.83 0.49
CA GLU A 6 -8.04 3.90 -0.54
C GLU A 6 -7.48 4.52 -1.83
N LYS A 7 -6.76 5.65 -1.69
CA LYS A 7 -6.12 6.33 -2.83
C LYS A 7 -4.95 5.53 -3.39
N ALA A 8 -4.19 4.83 -2.53
CA ALA A 8 -3.17 3.88 -2.98
C ALA A 8 -3.79 2.74 -3.82
N ALA A 9 -4.89 2.16 -3.36
CA ALA A 9 -5.58 1.08 -4.07
C ALA A 9 -6.02 1.54 -5.46
N TYR A 10 -6.68 2.70 -5.51
CA TYR A 10 -7.11 3.33 -6.75
C TYR A 10 -5.94 3.56 -7.73
N MET A 11 -4.83 4.14 -7.26
CA MET A 11 -3.66 4.43 -8.08
C MET A 11 -2.93 3.18 -8.61
N LEU A 12 -3.03 2.05 -7.92
CA LEU A 12 -2.46 0.78 -8.36
C LEU A 12 -3.46 -0.09 -9.12
N SER A 13 -4.69 0.40 -9.34
CA SER A 13 -5.80 -0.38 -9.89
C SER A 13 -6.03 -1.70 -9.13
N LEU A 14 -5.88 -1.66 -7.80
CA LEU A 14 -6.10 -2.77 -6.89
C LEU A 14 -7.36 -2.54 -6.04
N LYS A 15 -7.91 -3.61 -5.48
CA LYS A 15 -8.96 -3.50 -4.47
C LYS A 15 -8.36 -3.11 -3.11
N PRO A 16 -8.98 -2.19 -2.34
CA PRO A 16 -8.49 -1.81 -1.00
C PRO A 16 -8.29 -3.01 -0.07
N GLU A 17 -9.10 -4.06 -0.19
CA GLU A 17 -8.99 -5.31 0.58
C GLU A 17 -7.66 -6.03 0.33
N GLN A 18 -7.12 -5.97 -0.89
CA GLN A 18 -5.83 -6.57 -1.23
C GLN A 18 -4.69 -5.86 -0.50
N LEU A 19 -4.71 -4.52 -0.48
CA LEU A 19 -3.76 -3.72 0.29
C LEU A 19 -3.94 -3.96 1.79
N LYS A 20 -5.17 -4.01 2.31
CA LYS A 20 -5.46 -4.30 3.73
C LYS A 20 -4.91 -5.65 4.15
N ARG A 21 -5.04 -6.68 3.30
CA ARG A 21 -4.45 -8.02 3.55
C ARG A 21 -2.93 -8.00 3.53
N ALA A 22 -2.32 -7.25 2.60
CA ALA A 22 -0.86 -7.12 2.53
C ALA A 22 -0.30 -6.35 3.75
N LEU A 23 -1.02 -5.31 4.18
CA LEU A 23 -0.73 -4.52 5.37
C LEU A 23 -0.84 -5.34 6.66
N LYS A 24 -1.90 -6.15 6.81
CA LYS A 24 -2.07 -7.04 7.98
C LYS A 24 -0.92 -8.05 8.13
N LYS A 25 -0.28 -8.42 7.02
CA LYS A 25 0.88 -9.31 6.99
C LYS A 25 2.21 -8.56 7.08
N GLU A 26 2.19 -7.22 7.18
CA GLU A 26 3.34 -6.32 7.12
C GLU A 26 4.22 -6.53 5.87
N LYS A 27 3.64 -7.07 4.80
CA LYS A 27 4.34 -7.40 3.55
C LYS A 27 4.25 -6.30 2.50
N ILE A 28 4.00 -5.05 2.88
CA ILE A 28 3.82 -3.92 1.97
C ILE A 28 4.54 -2.68 2.52
N PRO A 29 5.21 -1.87 1.67
CA PRO A 29 5.81 -0.62 2.09
C PRO A 29 4.73 0.33 2.63
N HIS A 30 4.89 0.76 3.88
CA HIS A 30 3.96 1.67 4.53
C HIS A 30 4.68 2.50 5.59
N ILE A 31 4.12 3.66 5.89
CA ILE A 31 4.53 4.54 6.99
C ILE A 31 3.40 4.52 8.01
N ARG A 32 3.69 4.06 9.22
CA ARG A 32 2.74 4.10 10.34
C ARG A 32 2.82 5.46 11.01
N LEU A 33 1.68 6.14 11.14
CA LEU A 33 1.61 7.44 11.82
C LEU A 33 1.35 7.24 13.32
N THR A 34 0.09 6.98 13.68
CA THR A 34 -0.37 6.72 15.05
C THR A 34 -1.55 5.75 15.02
N GLY A 35 -1.66 4.88 16.03
CA GLY A 35 -2.73 3.89 16.11
C GLY A 35 -2.80 2.97 14.87
N ARG A 36 -3.91 3.06 14.14
CA ARG A 36 -4.22 2.28 12.92
C ARG A 36 -4.19 3.14 11.64
N ASN A 37 -3.56 4.31 11.68
CA ASN A 37 -3.40 5.17 10.52
C ASN A 37 -2.09 4.87 9.78
N TYR A 38 -2.21 4.67 8.47
CA TYR A 38 -1.12 4.29 7.58
C TYR A 38 -1.10 5.20 6.36
N LEU A 39 0.09 5.66 5.99
CA LEU A 39 0.37 6.31 4.73
C LEU A 39 1.23 5.41 3.85
N PHE A 40 1.11 5.62 2.55
CA PHE A 40 1.84 4.85 1.56
C PHE A 40 2.52 5.79 0.59
N ASN A 41 3.79 5.54 0.33
CA ASN A 41 4.47 6.15 -0.81
C ASN A 41 4.09 5.40 -2.08
N VAL A 42 3.50 6.12 -3.03
CA VAL A 42 3.03 5.55 -4.30
C VAL A 42 4.17 4.89 -5.09
N GLU A 43 5.38 5.46 -5.07
CA GLU A 43 6.50 4.93 -5.85
C GLU A 43 7.00 3.60 -5.27
N ASP A 44 7.10 3.50 -3.95
CA ASP A 44 7.48 2.25 -3.28
C ASP A 44 6.42 1.17 -3.46
N LEU A 45 5.15 1.56 -3.44
CA LEU A 45 4.04 0.67 -3.75
C LEU A 45 4.09 0.14 -5.17
N LYS A 46 4.36 0.99 -6.17
CA LYS A 46 4.51 0.56 -7.57
C LYS A 46 5.64 -0.46 -7.71
N LYS A 47 6.83 -0.14 -7.19
CA LYS A 47 7.98 -1.07 -7.18
C LYS A 47 7.65 -2.40 -6.50
N TRP A 48 6.89 -2.36 -5.40
CA TRP A 48 6.45 -3.54 -4.70
C TRP A 48 5.47 -4.41 -5.52
N VAL A 49 4.53 -3.80 -6.24
CA VAL A 49 3.63 -4.52 -7.15
C VAL A 49 4.42 -5.18 -8.28
N GLU A 50 5.36 -4.46 -8.89
CA GLU A 50 6.20 -4.97 -9.98
C GLU A 50 7.03 -6.19 -9.53
N LYS A 51 7.66 -6.12 -8.35
CA LYS A 51 8.42 -7.24 -7.76
C LYS A 51 7.60 -8.50 -7.50
N ARG A 52 6.27 -8.42 -7.44
CA ARG A 52 5.39 -9.58 -7.22
C ARG A 52 4.83 -10.17 -8.51
N LYS A 53 4.99 -9.47 -9.64
CA LYS A 53 4.58 -9.95 -10.97
C LYS A 53 5.68 -10.77 -11.64
N ASN A 54 6.93 -10.51 -11.29
CA ASN A 54 8.08 -11.39 -11.57
C ASN A 54 8.22 -12.47 -10.48
#